data_AF-A0A4S1FZY8-F1
#
_entry.id   AF-A0A4S1FZY8-F1
#
_cell.length_a   1.000
_cell.length_b   1.000
_cell.length_c   1.000
_cell.angle_alpha   90.00
_cell.angle_beta   90.00
_cell.angle_gamma   90.00
#
_symmetry.space_group_name_H-M   'P 1'
#
loop_
_entity.id
_entity.type
_entity.pdbx_description
1 polymer ?
#
loop_
_entity_poly.entity_id
_entity_poly.type
_entity_poly.pdbx_seq_one_letter_code
_entity_poly.pdbx_strand_id
1 'polypeptide(L)'
;QKYDVPALAMNQALKNLQNSLGYDQSVQDRGSEIAYALYVLARNKKASIGDLRYYADTQLEAFSSPMAVTQLAASLALYGDTQRSESTFQTALRLAQGSTEYDYYRSDYGSPLRDG
;
A
#
# COMPACT_ATOMS: atom_id res chain seq x y z
N GLN A 1 -3.37 -18.98 11.97
CA GLN A 1 -4.39 -18.67 10.94
C GLN A 1 -5.62 -19.54 11.20
N LYS A 2 -6.85 -19.04 10.98
CA LYS A 2 -8.16 -19.63 11.41
C LYS A 2 -8.57 -19.36 12.87
N TYR A 3 -8.36 -18.16 13.36
CA TYR A 3 -8.99 -17.70 14.61
C TYR A 3 -10.34 -17.07 14.28
N ASP A 4 -11.34 -17.29 15.14
CA ASP A 4 -12.63 -16.63 15.00
C ASP A 4 -12.48 -15.15 15.30
N VAL A 5 -12.74 -14.32 14.28
CA VAL A 5 -12.81 -12.88 14.39
C VAL A 5 -14.26 -12.46 14.17
N PRO A 6 -14.89 -11.70 15.09
CA PRO A 6 -16.26 -11.25 14.91
C PRO A 6 -16.46 -10.47 13.60
N ALA A 7 -17.44 -10.88 12.80
CA ALA A 7 -17.70 -10.28 11.48
C ALA A 7 -18.01 -8.78 11.56
N LEU A 8 -18.72 -8.33 12.61
CA LEU A 8 -19.02 -6.92 12.82
C LEU A 8 -17.74 -6.08 13.00
N ALA A 9 -16.81 -6.54 13.85
CA ALA A 9 -15.55 -5.84 14.10
C ALA A 9 -14.68 -5.78 12.83
N MET A 10 -14.60 -6.88 12.07
CA MET A 10 -13.89 -6.91 10.78
C MET A 10 -14.48 -5.90 9.79
N ASN A 11 -15.80 -5.89 9.61
CA ASN A 11 -16.46 -4.97 8.69
C ASN A 11 -16.29 -3.50 9.10
N GLN A 12 -16.34 -3.20 10.41
CA GLN A 12 -16.07 -1.86 10.92
C GLN A 12 -14.63 -1.43 10.64
N ALA A 13 -13.65 -2.32 10.86
CA ALA A 13 -12.25 -2.03 10.56
C ALA A 13 -12.02 -1.73 9.06
N LEU A 14 -12.58 -2.54 8.16
CA LEU A 14 -12.48 -2.29 6.72
C LEU A 14 -13.15 -0.97 6.32
N LYS A 15 -14.30 -0.64 6.91
CA LYS A 15 -14.97 0.64 6.67
C LYS A 15 -14.14 1.83 7.16
N ASN A 16 -13.47 1.71 8.32
CA ASN A 16 -12.57 2.73 8.82
C ASN A 16 -11.39 2.96 7.87
N LEU A 17 -10.82 1.89 7.29
CA LEU A 17 -9.78 2.01 6.27
C LEU A 17 -10.28 2.75 5.02
N GLN A 18 -11.47 2.40 4.51
CA GLN A 18 -12.08 3.11 3.38
C GLN A 18 -12.31 4.60 3.67
N ASN A 19 -12.83 4.91 4.86
CA ASN A 19 -13.02 6.30 5.28
C ASN A 19 -11.68 7.05 5.36
N SER A 20 -10.63 6.41 5.90
CA SER A 20 -9.31 7.04 6.03
C SER A 20 -8.69 7.45 4.70
N LEU A 21 -8.95 6.71 3.62
CA LEU A 21 -8.52 7.04 2.26
C LEU A 21 -9.31 8.21 1.64
N GLY A 22 -10.48 8.55 2.19
CA GLY A 22 -11.35 9.62 1.68
C GLY A 22 -11.07 11.01 2.26
N TYR A 23 -10.37 11.12 3.38
CA TYR A 23 -10.20 12.41 4.09
C TYR A 23 -8.95 13.20 3.68
N ASP A 24 -7.84 12.52 3.40
CA ASP A 24 -6.55 13.16 3.13
C ASP A 24 -5.68 12.20 2.32
N GLN A 25 -5.32 12.64 1.10
CA GLN A 25 -4.66 11.84 0.07
C GLN A 25 -3.25 12.36 -0.24
N SER A 26 -2.64 13.12 0.68
CA SER A 26 -1.23 13.48 0.54
C SER A 26 -0.35 12.23 0.59
N VAL A 27 -0.02 11.69 -0.59
CA VAL A 27 0.84 10.50 -0.73
C VAL A 27 2.25 10.79 -0.22
N GLN A 28 2.70 12.04 -0.33
CA GLN A 28 4.02 12.47 0.15
C GLN A 28 4.16 12.27 1.65
N ASP A 29 3.11 12.63 2.41
CA ASP A 29 3.14 12.54 3.86
C ASP A 29 2.66 11.19 4.39
N ARG A 30 1.75 10.53 3.66
CA ARG A 30 0.98 9.37 4.14
C ARG A 30 0.99 8.16 3.21
N GLY A 31 1.97 8.10 2.32
CA GLY A 31 2.06 7.07 1.28
C GLY A 31 2.08 5.65 1.85
N SER A 32 2.75 5.44 2.99
CA SER A 32 2.83 4.14 3.64
C SER A 32 1.47 3.68 4.17
N GLU A 33 0.74 4.57 4.84
CA GLU A 33 -0.59 4.31 5.38
C GLU A 33 -1.60 4.05 4.27
N ILE A 34 -1.55 4.86 3.20
CA ILE A 34 -2.41 4.71 2.01
C ILE A 34 -2.16 3.35 1.35
N ALA A 35 -0.91 3.01 1.05
CA ALA A 35 -0.56 1.76 0.39
C ALA A 35 -0.97 0.54 1.22
N TYR A 36 -0.76 0.59 2.54
CA TYR A 36 -1.15 -0.50 3.42
C TYR A 36 -2.67 -0.67 3.49
N ALA A 37 -3.41 0.43 3.63
CA ALA A 37 -4.87 0.41 3.61
C ALA A 37 -5.41 -0.17 2.29
N LEU A 38 -4.86 0.26 1.15
CA LEU A 38 -5.21 -0.27 -0.17
C LEU A 38 -4.94 -1.77 -0.27
N TYR A 39 -3.80 -2.26 0.25
CA TYR A 39 -3.48 -3.68 0.26
C TYR A 39 -4.43 -4.51 1.13
N VAL A 40 -4.75 -4.04 2.34
CA VAL A 40 -5.71 -4.72 3.23
C VAL A 40 -7.09 -4.77 2.59
N LEU A 41 -7.54 -3.66 2.00
CA LEU A 41 -8.81 -3.61 1.28
C LEU A 41 -8.79 -4.52 0.04
N ALA A 42 -7.68 -4.58 -0.68
CA ALA A 42 -7.54 -5.40 -1.87
C ALA A 42 -7.62 -6.89 -1.54
N ARG A 43 -6.97 -7.34 -0.45
CA ARG A 43 -7.10 -8.71 0.06
C ARG A 43 -8.54 -9.09 0.40
N ASN A 44 -9.34 -8.10 0.79
CA ASN A 44 -10.76 -8.28 1.12
C ASN A 44 -11.71 -7.93 -0.05
N LYS A 45 -11.18 -7.68 -1.27
CA LYS A 45 -11.96 -7.29 -2.46
C LYS A 45 -12.83 -6.04 -2.24
N LYS A 46 -12.33 -5.10 -1.42
CA LYS A 46 -12.99 -3.83 -1.06
C LYS A 46 -12.29 -2.58 -1.61
N ALA A 47 -11.12 -2.73 -2.22
CA ALA A 47 -10.41 -1.61 -2.85
C ALA A 47 -11.05 -1.26 -4.21
N SER A 48 -11.02 0.02 -4.56
CA SER A 48 -11.34 0.51 -5.91
C SER A 48 -10.16 0.21 -6.84
N ILE A 49 -10.41 -0.56 -7.91
CA ILE A 49 -9.37 -0.80 -8.92
C ILE A 49 -8.96 0.49 -9.64
N GLY A 50 -9.87 1.47 -9.76
CA GLY A 50 -9.57 2.77 -10.33
C GLY A 50 -8.53 3.52 -9.49
N ASP A 51 -8.67 3.49 -8.16
CA ASP A 51 -7.75 4.16 -7.24
C ASP A 51 -6.37 3.50 -7.30
N LEU A 52 -6.31 2.16 -7.29
CA LEU A 52 -5.05 1.42 -7.43
C LEU A 52 -4.30 1.82 -8.71
N ARG A 53 -5.03 1.91 -9.83
CA ARG A 53 -4.50 2.33 -11.12
C ARG A 53 -4.03 3.78 -11.11
N TYR A 54 -4.81 4.68 -10.51
CA TYR A 54 -4.45 6.08 -10.34
C TYR A 54 -3.15 6.24 -9.54
N TYR A 55 -3.03 5.55 -8.40
CA TYR A 55 -1.81 5.62 -7.61
C TYR A 55 -0.60 5.04 -8.36
N ALA A 56 -0.78 3.98 -9.13
CA ALA A 56 0.32 3.34 -9.87
C ALA A 56 0.78 4.15 -11.10
N ASP A 57 -0.12 4.87 -11.77
CA ASP A 57 0.24 5.63 -12.98
C ASP A 57 0.58 7.08 -12.69
N THR A 58 -0.11 7.70 -11.73
CA THR A 58 -0.10 9.16 -11.56
C THR A 58 0.68 9.58 -10.33
N GLN A 59 0.57 8.82 -9.23
CA GLN A 59 1.14 9.22 -7.93
C GLN A 59 2.30 8.32 -7.49
N LEU A 60 2.80 7.43 -8.36
CA LEU A 60 3.77 6.41 -7.99
C LEU A 60 5.07 7.02 -7.43
N GLU A 61 5.52 8.11 -8.03
CA GLU A 61 6.74 8.82 -7.62
C GLU A 61 6.59 9.56 -6.28
N ALA A 62 5.36 9.79 -5.82
CA ALA A 62 5.11 10.42 -4.52
C ALA A 62 5.28 9.43 -3.35
N PHE A 63 5.34 8.12 -3.61
CA PHE A 63 5.64 7.12 -2.59
C PHE A 63 7.15 7.06 -2.34
N SER A 64 7.58 7.49 -1.16
CA SER A 64 9.00 7.47 -0.74
C SER A 64 9.48 6.11 -0.24
N SER A 65 8.56 5.21 0.13
CA SER A 65 8.88 3.91 0.74
C SER A 65 8.84 2.76 -0.27
N PRO A 66 9.90 1.93 -0.41
CA PRO A 66 9.87 0.71 -1.21
C PRO A 66 8.74 -0.24 -0.81
N MET A 67 8.45 -0.34 0.49
CA MET A 67 7.40 -1.20 1.01
C MET A 67 6.00 -0.70 0.58
N ALA A 68 5.78 0.60 0.60
CA ALA A 68 4.52 1.19 0.16
C ALA A 68 4.27 0.90 -1.33
N VAL A 69 5.29 1.08 -2.18
CA VAL A 69 5.20 0.74 -3.60
C VAL A 69 4.95 -0.76 -3.81
N THR A 70 5.59 -1.62 -3.02
CA THR A 70 5.37 -3.08 -3.04
C THR A 70 3.93 -3.45 -2.66
N GLN A 71 3.35 -2.80 -1.65
CA GLN A 71 1.96 -3.03 -1.23
C GLN A 71 0.97 -2.59 -2.31
N LEU A 72 1.22 -1.47 -3.00
CA LEU A 72 0.43 -1.05 -4.15
C LEU A 72 0.52 -2.08 -5.30
N ALA A 73 1.72 -2.54 -5.63
CA ALA A 73 1.94 -3.57 -6.64
C ALA A 73 1.21 -4.89 -6.31
N ALA A 74 1.27 -5.34 -5.06
CA ALA A 74 0.57 -6.52 -4.58
C ALA A 74 -0.96 -6.35 -4.63
N SER A 75 -1.46 -5.15 -4.37
CA SER A 75 -2.88 -4.82 -4.49
C SER A 75 -3.39 -4.99 -5.92
N LEU A 76 -2.62 -4.52 -6.91
CA LEU A 76 -2.89 -4.72 -8.33
C LEU A 76 -2.89 -6.20 -8.72
N ALA A 77 -1.91 -6.97 -8.24
CA ALA A 77 -1.83 -8.42 -8.47
C ALA A 77 -3.07 -9.16 -7.92
N LEU A 78 -3.55 -8.79 -6.73
CA LEU A 78 -4.76 -9.37 -6.13
C LEU A 78 -6.02 -9.12 -6.97
N TYR A 79 -6.01 -8.10 -7.82
CA TYR A 79 -7.10 -7.77 -8.74
C TYR A 79 -6.86 -8.30 -10.16
N GLY A 80 -5.72 -8.95 -10.41
CA GLY A 80 -5.36 -9.51 -11.71
C GLY A 80 -4.79 -8.50 -12.70
N ASP A 81 -4.43 -7.29 -12.26
CA ASP A 81 -3.79 -6.27 -13.11
C ASP A 81 -2.28 -6.54 -13.19
N THR A 82 -1.92 -7.61 -13.90
CA THR A 82 -0.56 -8.15 -13.93
C THR A 82 0.46 -7.18 -14.51
N GLN A 83 0.11 -6.49 -15.60
CA GLN A 83 1.01 -5.55 -16.28
C GLN A 83 1.44 -4.41 -15.35
N ARG A 84 0.48 -3.75 -14.69
CA ARG A 84 0.79 -2.66 -13.75
C ARG A 84 1.43 -3.16 -12.47
N SER A 85 1.01 -4.33 -11.99
CA SER A 85 1.63 -4.95 -10.83
C SER A 85 3.12 -5.17 -11.05
N GLU A 86 3.51 -5.76 -12.19
CA GLU A 86 4.90 -6.04 -12.51
C GLU A 86 5.74 -4.77 -12.63
N SER A 87 5.27 -3.75 -13.37
CA SER A 87 5.99 -2.48 -13.47
C SER A 87 6.15 -1.79 -12.11
N THR A 88 5.12 -1.84 -11.26
CA THR A 88 5.14 -1.26 -9.91
C THR A 88 6.10 -2.02 -9.00
N PHE A 89 6.14 -3.36 -9.06
CA PHE A 89 7.12 -4.17 -8.32
C PHE A 89 8.56 -3.87 -8.76
N GLN A 90 8.81 -3.68 -10.06
CA GLN A 90 10.14 -3.30 -10.55
C GLN A 90 10.56 -1.92 -10.01
N THR A 91 9.63 -0.97 -9.92
CA THR A 91 9.89 0.33 -9.29
C THR A 91 10.21 0.19 -7.80
N ALA A 92 9.44 -0.62 -7.06
CA ALA A 92 9.72 -0.91 -5.65
C ALA A 92 11.13 -1.48 -5.45
N LEU A 93 11.55 -2.43 -6.30
CA LEU A 93 12.87 -3.03 -6.25
C LEU A 93 13.98 -2.00 -6.49
N ARG A 94 13.83 -1.14 -7.51
CA ARG A 94 14.79 -0.05 -7.77
C ARG A 94 14.89 0.91 -6.58
N LEU A 95 13.76 1.24 -5.96
CA LEU A 95 13.72 2.12 -4.80
C LEU A 95 14.42 1.47 -3.60
N ALA A 96 14.18 0.17 -3.34
CA ALA A 96 14.85 -0.59 -2.29
C ALA A 96 16.37 -0.64 -2.48
N GLN A 97 16.84 -0.81 -3.72
CA GLN A 97 18.27 -0.85 -4.05
C GLN A 97 18.95 0.53 -3.95
N GLY A 98 18.22 1.61 -4.22
CA GLY A 98 18.73 2.99 -4.15
C GLY A 98 18.68 3.60 -2.75
N SER A 99 17.87 3.05 -1.84
CA SER A 99 17.67 3.56 -0.49
C SER A 99 18.89 3.26 0.39
N THR A 100 19.79 4.24 0.52
CA THR A 100 20.99 4.16 1.38
C THR A 100 20.88 4.99 2.66
N GLU A 101 19.93 5.94 2.72
CA GLU A 101 19.68 6.76 3.90
C GLU A 101 18.65 6.11 4.85
N TYR A 102 18.97 6.17 6.14
CA TYR A 102 18.15 5.65 7.21
C TYR A 102 17.30 6.78 7.80
N ASP A 103 15.98 6.71 7.61
CA ASP A 103 15.04 7.57 8.32
C ASP A 103 14.62 6.91 9.64
N TYR A 104 15.10 7.46 10.76
CA TYR A 104 14.78 6.99 12.12
C TYR A 104 13.37 7.38 12.59
N TYR A 105 12.65 8.25 11.87
CA TYR A 105 11.37 8.82 12.29
C TYR A 105 10.19 8.45 11.38
N ARG A 106 10.23 7.27 10.74
CA ARG A 106 9.12 6.80 9.91
C ARG A 106 7.88 6.45 10.75
N SER A 107 6.72 7.02 10.41
CA SER A 107 5.42 6.76 11.05
C SER A 107 4.91 5.33 10.85
N ASP A 108 5.44 4.62 9.85
CA ASP A 108 5.04 3.27 9.47
C ASP A 108 5.75 2.17 10.26
N TYR A 109 6.54 2.52 11.28
CA TYR A 109 7.37 1.58 12.07
C TYR A 109 8.33 0.76 11.20
N GLY A 110 8.86 1.35 10.12
CA GLY A 110 9.70 0.68 9.15
C GLY A 110 11.20 0.65 9.40
N SER A 111 11.86 -0.32 8.75
CA SER A 111 13.32 -0.42 8.70
C SER A 111 13.77 -1.15 7.43
N PRO A 112 15.01 -0.94 6.96
CA PRO A 112 15.53 -1.67 5.80
C PRO A 112 15.48 -3.20 5.94
N LEU A 113 15.71 -3.72 7.16
CA LEU A 113 15.63 -5.17 7.41
C LEU A 113 14.19 -5.72 7.31
N ARG A 114 13.18 -4.91 7.64
CA ARG A 114 11.77 -5.28 7.49
C ARG A 114 11.31 -5.16 6.04
N ASP A 115 11.82 -4.15 5.33
CA ASP A 115 11.34 -3.73 4.01
C ASP A 115 12.05 -4.41 2.83
N GLY A 116 13.29 -4.89 3.02
CA GLY A 116 14.10 -5.59 2.02
C GLY A 116 13.95 -7.10 2.05
#